data_AF-A0A3D2YZI1-F1
#
_entry.id   AF-A0A3D2YZI1-F1
#
_cell.length_a   1.000
_cell.length_b   1.000
_cell.length_c   1.000
_cell.angle_alpha   90.00
_cell.angle_beta   90.00
_cell.angle_gamma   90.00
#
_symmetry.space_group_name_H-M   'P 1'
#
loop_
_entity.id
_entity.type
_entity.pdbx_description
1 polymer ?
#
loop_
_entity_poly.entity_id
_entity_poly.type
_entity_poly.pdbx_seq_one_letter_code
_entity_poly.pdbx_strand_id
1 'polypeptide(L)'
;MRDVNFDVSRRLDDSALDALVANGVSWIALIPFGRQPRFDIAEIQLRPTSGRWGETDVGLSEITSRARARGIRTLLKPHIWLLEEVPGEWRGTISFDTETEWQDWEADYCLFILHYAELAQRNDVDMFSVGVELHRAVSDRPDFWRELIERYGWFMMVPSPTGPTGIEN
;
A
#
# COMPACT_ATOMS: atom_id res chain seq x y z
N MET A 1 6.80 17.34 -7.30
CA MET A 1 6.95 15.87 -7.33
C MET A 1 7.02 15.46 -8.79
N ARG A 2 8.04 14.69 -9.20
CA ARG A 2 8.10 14.04 -10.52
C ARG A 2 8.04 12.55 -10.27
N ASP A 3 6.89 11.97 -10.49
CA ASP A 3 6.54 10.62 -10.04
C ASP A 3 5.95 9.75 -11.14
N VAL A 4 5.99 8.44 -10.91
CA VAL A 4 5.34 7.42 -11.73
C VAL A 4 4.78 6.31 -10.84
N ASN A 5 3.70 5.66 -11.29
CA ASN A 5 3.33 4.36 -10.75
C ASN A 5 4.33 3.33 -11.28
N PHE A 6 4.93 2.54 -10.39
CA PHE A 6 5.98 1.60 -10.74
C PHE A 6 5.55 0.18 -10.38
N ASP A 7 5.34 -0.64 -11.40
CA ASP A 7 4.92 -2.02 -11.28
C ASP A 7 5.85 -2.93 -12.11
N VAL A 8 6.26 -4.03 -11.51
CA VAL A 8 7.22 -4.98 -12.08
C VAL A 8 6.74 -6.41 -11.89
N SER A 9 6.49 -7.09 -13.01
CA SER A 9 5.97 -8.46 -13.02
C SER A 9 6.99 -9.52 -12.60
N ARG A 10 8.28 -9.23 -12.75
CA ARG A 10 9.40 -10.13 -12.45
C ARG A 10 10.43 -9.39 -11.60
N ARG A 11 11.39 -10.14 -11.04
CA ARG A 11 12.50 -9.57 -10.27
C ARG A 11 13.18 -8.46 -11.06
N LEU A 12 13.38 -7.34 -10.38
CA LEU A 12 13.86 -6.09 -10.95
C LEU A 12 15.25 -6.23 -11.57
N ASP A 13 15.37 -5.74 -12.80
CA ASP A 13 16.63 -5.30 -13.39
C ASP A 13 16.85 -3.81 -13.06
N ASP A 14 18.06 -3.49 -12.59
CA ASP A 14 18.42 -2.15 -12.11
C ASP A 14 18.34 -1.09 -13.22
N SER A 15 18.43 -1.50 -14.49
CA SER A 15 18.29 -0.63 -15.66
C SER A 15 16.97 0.16 -15.67
N ALA A 16 15.89 -0.41 -15.13
CA ALA A 16 14.60 0.27 -15.04
C ALA A 16 14.65 1.48 -14.09
N LEU A 17 15.28 1.33 -12.92
CA LEU A 17 15.44 2.44 -11.98
C LEU A 17 16.45 3.47 -12.48
N ASP A 18 17.53 3.03 -13.13
CA ASP A 18 18.51 3.94 -13.72
C ASP A 18 17.88 4.81 -14.81
N ALA A 19 16.99 4.23 -15.63
CA ALA A 19 16.22 4.97 -16.62
C ALA A 19 15.31 6.02 -15.96
N LEU A 20 14.68 5.72 -14.81
CA LEU A 20 13.88 6.70 -14.07
C LEU A 20 14.74 7.88 -13.60
N VAL A 21 15.93 7.61 -13.03
CA VAL A 21 16.88 8.66 -12.62
C VAL A 21 17.30 9.52 -13.82
N ALA A 22 17.64 8.90 -14.95
CA ALA A 22 18.05 9.60 -16.17
C ALA A 22 16.94 10.52 -16.73
N ASN A 23 15.67 10.20 -16.48
CA ASN A 23 14.52 11.03 -16.85
C ASN A 23 14.09 12.01 -15.74
N GLY A 24 14.86 12.11 -14.66
CA GLY A 24 14.61 13.05 -13.56
C GLY A 24 13.38 12.70 -12.71
N VAL A 25 12.99 11.42 -12.67
CA VAL A 25 11.98 10.91 -11.73
C VAL A 25 12.58 10.90 -10.33
N SER A 26 11.79 11.36 -9.37
CA SER A 26 12.19 11.57 -7.97
C SER A 26 11.38 10.73 -6.98
N TRP A 27 10.28 10.16 -7.44
CA TRP A 27 9.36 9.34 -6.65
C TRP A 27 8.82 8.18 -7.47
N ILE A 28 8.59 7.04 -6.82
CA ILE A 28 7.81 5.94 -7.38
C ILE A 28 6.69 5.54 -6.42
N ALA A 29 5.52 5.24 -6.97
CA ALA A 29 4.41 4.66 -6.22
C ALA A 29 4.38 3.14 -6.43
N LEU A 30 4.41 2.38 -5.34
CA LEU A 30 4.31 0.93 -5.31
C LEU A 30 2.90 0.54 -4.88
N ILE A 31 2.24 -0.33 -5.65
CA ILE A 31 0.80 -0.58 -5.51
C ILE A 31 0.55 -2.08 -5.33
N PRO A 32 0.69 -2.62 -4.10
CA PRO A 32 0.21 -3.96 -3.83
C PRO A 32 -1.31 -3.99 -3.80
N PHE A 33 -1.89 -5.14 -4.17
CA PHE A 33 -3.34 -5.33 -4.22
C PHE A 33 -3.82 -6.36 -3.21
N GLY A 34 -4.78 -5.97 -2.39
CA GLY A 34 -5.71 -6.88 -1.72
C GLY A 34 -6.82 -7.28 -2.69
N ARG A 35 -7.39 -8.46 -2.53
CA ARG A 35 -8.47 -8.94 -3.41
C ARG A 35 -9.77 -9.01 -2.66
N GLN A 36 -10.81 -8.44 -3.25
CA GLN A 36 -12.18 -8.60 -2.80
C GLN A 36 -12.98 -9.21 -3.95
N PRO A 37 -13.82 -10.24 -3.72
CA PRO A 37 -14.55 -10.90 -4.80
C PRO A 37 -15.38 -9.93 -5.63
N ARG A 38 -16.21 -9.11 -4.97
CA ARG A 38 -17.13 -8.15 -5.58
C ARG A 38 -17.42 -7.00 -4.60
N PHE A 39 -17.93 -5.87 -5.09
CA PHE A 39 -18.12 -4.65 -4.30
C PHE A 39 -18.99 -4.82 -3.03
N ASP A 40 -19.91 -5.77 -3.04
CA ASP A 40 -20.88 -6.09 -1.97
C ASP A 40 -20.57 -7.41 -1.23
N ILE A 41 -19.36 -7.95 -1.41
CA ILE A 41 -18.89 -9.13 -0.65
C ILE A 41 -17.86 -8.67 0.38
N ALA A 42 -18.19 -8.83 1.66
CA ALA A 42 -17.42 -8.39 2.81
C ALA A 42 -16.20 -9.29 3.11
N GLU A 43 -15.27 -9.35 2.17
CA GLU A 43 -14.03 -10.12 2.30
C GLU A 43 -12.88 -9.39 1.62
N ILE A 44 -11.75 -9.21 2.32
CA ILE A 44 -10.50 -8.76 1.71
C ILE A 44 -9.40 -9.78 1.97
N GLN A 45 -8.93 -10.40 0.89
CA GLN A 45 -7.78 -11.28 0.93
C GLN A 45 -6.47 -10.48 0.82
N LEU A 46 -5.66 -10.52 1.88
CA LEU A 46 -4.26 -10.07 1.88
C LEU A 46 -3.37 -11.07 1.10
N ARG A 47 -2.42 -10.56 0.32
CA ARG A 47 -1.68 -11.34 -0.71
C ARG A 47 -0.16 -11.08 -0.73
N PRO A 48 0.57 -11.21 0.39
CA PRO A 48 1.93 -10.70 0.53
C PRO A 48 2.99 -11.47 -0.30
N THR A 49 2.66 -12.67 -0.76
CA THR A 49 3.61 -13.59 -1.44
C THR A 49 3.20 -13.92 -2.86
N SER A 50 2.24 -13.19 -3.43
CA SER A 50 1.60 -13.59 -4.69
C SER A 50 1.16 -12.39 -5.51
N GLY A 51 0.81 -12.61 -6.77
CA GLY A 51 0.57 -11.54 -7.73
C GLY A 51 1.83 -11.28 -8.56
N ARG A 52 2.01 -10.04 -9.01
CA ARG A 52 3.26 -9.63 -9.66
C ARG A 52 4.38 -9.60 -8.64
N TRP A 53 5.64 -9.82 -9.07
CA TRP A 53 6.76 -9.82 -8.13
C TRP A 53 6.83 -8.50 -7.32
N GLY A 54 6.61 -7.35 -7.96
CA GLY A 54 6.58 -6.04 -7.32
C GLY A 54 5.39 -5.78 -6.39
N GLU A 55 4.40 -6.68 -6.35
CA GLU A 55 3.28 -6.63 -5.39
C GLU A 55 3.59 -7.43 -4.12
N THR A 56 4.59 -8.33 -4.16
CA THR A 56 4.97 -9.15 -2.99
C THR A 56 5.80 -8.35 -1.99
N ASP A 57 5.75 -8.72 -0.72
CA ASP A 57 6.55 -8.08 0.35
C ASP A 57 8.04 -8.06 0.02
N VAL A 58 8.56 -9.17 -0.54
CA VAL A 58 9.97 -9.29 -0.97
C VAL A 58 10.26 -8.30 -2.10
N GLY A 59 9.39 -8.22 -3.10
CA GLY A 59 9.55 -7.30 -4.22
C GLY A 59 9.48 -5.84 -3.78
N LEU A 60 8.48 -5.48 -2.98
CA LEU A 60 8.30 -4.14 -2.42
C LEU A 60 9.53 -3.70 -1.61
N SER A 61 10.06 -4.58 -0.76
CA SER A 61 11.25 -4.34 0.05
C SER A 61 12.50 -4.13 -0.82
N GLU A 62 12.72 -5.02 -1.81
CA GLU A 62 13.86 -4.89 -2.73
C GLU A 62 13.78 -3.63 -3.59
N ILE A 63 12.61 -3.30 -4.15
CA ILE A 63 12.41 -2.10 -4.96
C ILE A 63 12.65 -0.86 -4.10
N THR A 64 12.10 -0.81 -2.88
CA THR A 64 12.27 0.32 -1.97
C THR A 64 13.75 0.55 -1.64
N SER A 65 14.48 -0.50 -1.27
CA SER A 65 15.91 -0.41 -0.96
C SER A 65 16.73 0.09 -2.16
N ARG A 66 16.49 -0.47 -3.35
CA ARG A 66 17.21 -0.09 -4.58
C ARG A 66 16.85 1.31 -5.10
N ALA A 67 15.60 1.74 -4.92
CA ALA A 67 15.15 3.09 -5.24
C ALA A 67 15.82 4.12 -4.32
N ARG A 68 15.85 3.86 -3.00
CA ARG A 68 16.53 4.70 -2.02
C ARG A 68 18.01 4.87 -2.34
N ALA A 69 18.70 3.79 -2.71
CA ALA A 69 20.12 3.84 -3.09
C ALA A 69 20.40 4.80 -4.28
N ARG A 70 19.35 5.13 -5.06
CA ARG A 70 19.39 6.05 -6.21
C ARG A 70 18.81 7.43 -5.91
N GLY A 71 18.44 7.70 -4.67
CA GLY A 71 17.78 8.94 -4.27
C GLY A 71 16.33 9.07 -4.74
N ILE A 72 15.70 7.97 -5.17
CA ILE A 72 14.28 7.93 -5.50
C ILE A 72 13.50 7.63 -4.21
N ARG A 73 12.50 8.46 -3.92
CA ARG A 73 11.59 8.26 -2.78
C ARG A 73 10.45 7.31 -3.12
N THR A 74 9.93 6.60 -2.14
CA THR A 74 8.85 5.63 -2.35
C THR A 74 7.55 6.01 -1.65
N LEU A 75 6.44 5.86 -2.36
CA LEU A 75 5.09 5.88 -1.83
C LEU A 75 4.53 4.45 -1.88
N LEU A 76 4.23 3.85 -0.73
CA LEU A 76 3.49 2.59 -0.69
C LEU A 76 1.99 2.89 -0.65
N LYS A 77 1.27 2.38 -1.64
CA LYS A 77 -0.14 2.70 -1.89
C LYS A 77 -0.95 1.42 -2.09
N PRO A 78 -1.33 0.70 -1.01
CA PRO A 78 -2.13 -0.52 -1.11
C PRO A 78 -3.53 -0.24 -1.69
N HIS A 79 -3.98 -1.08 -2.61
CA HIS A 79 -5.27 -0.95 -3.28
C HIS A 79 -6.14 -2.20 -3.11
N ILE A 80 -7.46 -2.02 -3.19
CA ILE A 80 -8.40 -3.15 -3.35
C ILE A 80 -8.65 -3.38 -4.84
N TRP A 81 -8.45 -4.63 -5.26
CA TRP A 81 -8.81 -5.14 -6.57
C TRP A 81 -10.09 -5.98 -6.47
N LEU A 82 -11.15 -5.53 -7.13
CA LEU A 82 -12.39 -6.32 -7.28
C LEU A 82 -12.18 -7.36 -8.38
N LEU A 83 -12.48 -8.62 -8.07
CA LEU A 83 -12.28 -9.73 -9.02
C LEU A 83 -13.40 -9.83 -10.04
N GLU A 84 -14.63 -9.54 -9.62
CA GLU A 84 -15.81 -9.49 -10.46
C GLU A 84 -16.08 -8.05 -10.92
N GLU A 85 -16.15 -7.87 -12.24
CA GLU A 85 -16.55 -6.61 -12.84
C GLU A 85 -18.09 -6.55 -12.92
N VAL A 86 -18.68 -5.55 -12.25
CA VAL A 86 -20.11 -5.25 -12.35
C VAL A 86 -20.25 -3.83 -12.92
N PRO A 87 -21.06 -3.61 -13.98
CA PRO A 87 -21.19 -2.29 -14.60
C PRO A 87 -21.63 -1.22 -13.59
N GLY A 88 -20.86 -0.14 -13.50
CA GLY A 88 -21.12 0.97 -12.58
C GLY A 88 -20.56 0.76 -11.17
N GLU A 89 -20.07 -0.44 -10.86
CA GLU A 89 -19.49 -0.79 -9.58
C GLU A 89 -17.96 -0.84 -9.65
N TRP A 90 -17.32 -0.31 -8.61
CA TRP A 90 -15.88 -0.19 -8.51
C TRP A 90 -15.51 -0.05 -7.03
N ARG A 91 -14.22 0.00 -6.67
CA ARG A 91 -13.83 0.06 -5.24
C ARG A 91 -14.46 1.23 -4.45
N GLY A 92 -14.79 2.32 -5.13
CA GLY A 92 -15.47 3.46 -4.52
C GLY A 92 -16.94 3.23 -4.19
N THR A 93 -17.54 2.15 -4.68
CA THR A 93 -18.94 1.78 -4.40
C THR A 93 -19.07 0.60 -3.44
N ILE A 94 -17.96 0.09 -2.88
CA ILE A 94 -17.98 -0.94 -1.84
C ILE A 94 -18.91 -0.51 -0.70
N SER A 95 -19.89 -1.37 -0.41
CA SER A 95 -20.94 -1.14 0.57
C SER A 95 -21.59 -2.48 0.92
N PHE A 96 -22.11 -2.59 2.15
CA PHE A 96 -22.81 -3.78 2.64
C PHE A 96 -24.15 -3.42 3.27
N ASP A 97 -25.07 -4.39 3.30
CA ASP A 97 -26.44 -4.18 3.77
C ASP A 97 -26.55 -4.30 5.30
N THR A 98 -25.62 -5.01 5.95
CA THR A 98 -25.67 -5.27 7.38
C THR A 98 -24.46 -4.75 8.13
N GLU A 99 -24.65 -4.42 9.42
CA GLU A 99 -23.55 -4.03 10.31
C GLU A 99 -22.53 -5.16 10.51
N THR A 100 -22.96 -6.42 10.51
CA THR A 100 -22.06 -7.57 10.60
C THR A 100 -21.10 -7.63 9.42
N GLU A 101 -21.61 -7.45 8.19
CA GLU A 101 -20.76 -7.43 6.98
C GLU A 101 -19.80 -6.23 7.00
N TRP A 102 -20.24 -5.07 7.48
CA TRP A 102 -19.33 -3.94 7.68
C TRP A 102 -18.20 -4.28 8.65
N GLN A 103 -18.51 -4.90 9.79
CA GLN A 103 -17.51 -5.28 10.79
C GLN A 103 -16.53 -6.34 10.27
N ASP A 104 -17.02 -7.32 9.51
CA ASP A 104 -16.20 -8.35 8.88
C ASP A 104 -15.23 -7.71 7.87
N TRP A 105 -15.73 -6.83 7.00
CA TRP A 105 -14.90 -6.11 6.04
C TRP A 105 -13.89 -5.16 6.70
N GLU A 106 -14.30 -4.45 7.75
CA GLU A 106 -13.43 -3.54 8.53
C GLU A 106 -12.29 -4.29 9.22
N ALA A 107 -12.57 -5.49 9.75
CA ALA A 107 -11.57 -6.36 10.33
C ALA A 107 -10.54 -6.81 9.28
N ASP A 108 -11.02 -7.27 8.12
CA ASP A 108 -10.16 -7.66 7.00
C ASP A 108 -9.35 -6.46 6.45
N TYR A 109 -9.97 -5.29 6.36
CA TYR A 109 -9.31 -4.06 5.92
C TYR A 109 -8.19 -3.66 6.89
N CYS A 110 -8.42 -3.77 8.20
CA CYS A 110 -7.39 -3.53 9.22
C CYS A 110 -6.20 -4.47 9.04
N LEU A 111 -6.45 -5.78 8.87
CA LEU A 111 -5.39 -6.76 8.63
C LEU A 111 -4.60 -6.41 7.37
N PHE A 112 -5.30 -6.09 6.29
CA PHE A 112 -4.71 -5.70 5.01
C PHE A 112 -3.84 -4.45 5.13
N ILE A 113 -4.38 -3.35 5.66
CA ILE A 113 -3.69 -2.06 5.65
C ILE A 113 -2.56 -1.99 6.67
N LEU A 114 -2.73 -2.62 7.85
CA LEU A 114 -1.70 -2.62 8.89
C LEU A 114 -0.51 -3.51 8.53
N HIS A 115 -0.71 -4.59 7.78
CA HIS A 115 0.39 -5.37 7.20
C HIS A 115 1.32 -4.48 6.35
N TYR A 116 0.73 -3.71 5.42
CA TYR A 116 1.53 -2.83 4.56
C TYR A 116 2.07 -1.60 5.28
N ALA A 117 1.39 -1.11 6.32
CA ALA A 117 1.92 -0.06 7.18
C ALA A 117 3.18 -0.50 7.91
N GLU A 118 3.15 -1.72 8.47
CA GLU A 118 4.32 -2.33 9.11
C GLU A 118 5.46 -2.57 8.09
N LEU A 119 5.12 -3.07 6.90
CA LEU A 119 6.10 -3.26 5.82
C LEU A 119 6.74 -1.93 5.40
N ALA A 120 5.95 -0.86 5.27
CA ALA A 120 6.41 0.48 4.95
C ALA A 120 7.40 0.99 5.99
N GLN A 121 7.06 0.86 7.27
CA GLN A 121 7.91 1.28 8.38
C GLN A 121 9.23 0.49 8.41
N ARG A 122 9.17 -0.84 8.34
CA ARG A 122 10.36 -1.72 8.37
C ARG A 122 11.32 -1.47 7.21
N ASN A 123 10.81 -0.97 6.09
CA ASN A 123 11.60 -0.67 4.89
C ASN A 123 11.90 0.82 4.72
N ASP A 124 11.57 1.69 5.67
CA ASP A 124 11.72 3.15 5.62
C ASP A 124 11.10 3.80 4.36
N VAL A 125 9.92 3.35 3.95
CA VAL A 125 9.17 3.97 2.84
C VAL A 125 8.83 5.43 3.20
N ASP A 126 9.03 6.35 2.25
CA ASP A 126 8.89 7.80 2.50
C ASP A 126 7.45 8.26 2.74
N MET A 127 6.47 7.55 2.17
CA MET A 127 5.05 7.88 2.31
C MET A 127 4.16 6.64 2.23
N PHE A 128 3.08 6.62 3.02
CA PHE A 128 2.10 5.54 3.03
C PHE A 128 0.69 6.10 2.80
N SER A 129 -0.07 5.46 1.92
CA SER A 129 -1.48 5.79 1.68
C SER A 129 -2.37 4.81 2.43
N VAL A 130 -3.13 5.30 3.42
CA VAL A 130 -4.04 4.46 4.22
C VAL A 130 -5.25 3.94 3.44
N GLY A 131 -5.60 4.55 2.30
CA GLY A 131 -6.67 4.08 1.42
C GLY A 131 -6.71 4.86 0.10
N VAL A 132 -7.31 4.27 -0.95
CA VAL A 132 -7.39 4.88 -2.29
C VAL A 132 -8.76 4.69 -2.90
N GLU A 133 -9.45 5.81 -3.11
CA GLU A 133 -10.76 5.90 -3.77
C GLU A 133 -11.88 5.06 -3.13
N LEU A 134 -11.84 4.86 -1.81
CA LEU A 134 -12.85 4.09 -1.07
C LEU A 134 -14.06 4.96 -0.68
N HIS A 135 -14.65 5.65 -1.67
CA HIS A 135 -15.57 6.75 -1.45
C HIS A 135 -16.77 6.42 -0.56
N ARG A 136 -17.55 5.36 -0.87
CA ARG A 136 -18.70 4.95 -0.05
C ARG A 136 -18.26 4.45 1.33
N ALA A 137 -17.31 3.53 1.40
CA ALA A 137 -16.78 3.03 2.68
C ALA A 137 -16.29 4.16 3.61
N VAL A 138 -15.65 5.21 3.08
CA VAL A 138 -15.24 6.39 3.87
C VAL A 138 -16.43 7.25 4.31
N SER A 139 -17.42 7.42 3.43
CA SER A 139 -18.59 8.26 3.71
C SER A 139 -19.55 7.59 4.70
N ASP A 140 -19.72 6.28 4.59
CA ASP A 140 -20.67 5.49 5.37
C ASP A 140 -20.09 5.04 6.72
N ARG A 141 -18.76 4.89 6.81
CA ARG A 141 -18.04 4.43 8.02
C ARG A 141 -16.98 5.42 8.52
N PRO A 142 -17.29 6.72 8.69
CA PRO A 142 -16.27 7.74 8.97
C PRO A 142 -15.53 7.52 10.31
N ASP A 143 -16.17 6.93 11.31
CA ASP A 143 -15.57 6.68 12.63
C ASP A 143 -14.49 5.59 12.56
N PHE A 144 -14.73 4.52 11.80
CA PHE A 144 -13.72 3.48 11.53
C PHE A 144 -12.41 4.07 11.00
N TRP A 145 -12.49 4.96 10.00
CA TRP A 145 -11.29 5.57 9.42
C TRP A 145 -10.56 6.52 10.37
N ARG A 146 -11.30 7.29 11.17
CA ARG A 146 -10.69 8.14 12.21
C ARG A 146 -9.97 7.29 13.24
N GLU A 147 -10.62 6.26 13.76
CA GLU A 147 -10.04 5.35 14.73
C GLU A 147 -8.81 4.62 14.18
N LEU A 148 -8.86 4.13 12.94
CA LEU A 148 -7.72 3.50 12.27
C LEU A 148 -6.51 4.44 12.22
N ILE A 149 -6.71 5.70 11.82
CA ILE A 149 -5.64 6.69 11.69
C ILE A 149 -5.15 7.14 13.08
N GLU A 150 -6.03 7.38 14.04
CA GLU A 150 -5.65 7.82 15.38
C GLU A 150 -4.88 6.73 16.13
N ARG A 151 -5.36 5.49 16.07
CA ARG A 151 -4.79 4.36 16.81
C ARG A 151 -3.46 3.89 16.22
N TYR A 152 -3.31 3.93 14.90
CA TYR A 152 -2.16 3.33 14.22
C TYR A 152 -1.30 4.34 13.45
N GLY A 153 -1.76 5.57 13.23
CA GLY A 153 -1.00 6.62 12.56
C GLY A 153 0.28 7.02 13.29
N TRP A 154 0.30 6.93 14.63
CA TRP A 154 1.55 7.10 15.40
C TRP A 154 2.60 6.06 15.03
N PHE A 155 2.19 4.79 14.87
CA PHE A 155 3.10 3.70 14.49
C PHE A 155 3.71 3.96 13.10
N MET A 156 2.95 4.57 12.19
CA MET A 156 3.37 4.93 10.84
C MET A 156 4.29 6.17 10.76
N MET A 157 4.42 6.96 11.82
CA MET A 157 5.19 8.22 11.83
C MET A 157 6.58 8.12 12.50
N VAL A 158 6.92 7.01 13.15
CA VAL A 158 8.21 6.85 13.83
C VAL A 158 9.20 6.10 12.92
N PRO A 159 10.31 6.74 12.47
CA PRO A 159 11.32 6.07 11.67
C PRO A 159 11.99 4.92 12.45
N SER A 160 12.43 3.89 11.73
CA SER A 160 13.16 2.75 12.31
C SER A 160 14.40 3.24 13.07
N PRO A 161 14.69 2.74 14.29
CA PRO A 161 15.84 3.17 15.08
C PRO A 161 17.21 2.73 14.52
N THR A 162 17.28 2.16 13.31
CA THR A 162 18.53 1.64 12.72
C THR A 162 19.08 2.55 11.62
N GLY A 163 19.49 3.77 11.98
CA GLY A 163 20.51 4.50 11.22
C GLY A 163 21.91 4.14 11.75
N PRO A 164 22.97 4.09 10.93
CA PRO A 164 24.30 3.76 11.40
C PRO A 164 24.75 4.84 12.39
N THR A 165 24.98 4.45 13.63
CA THR A 165 25.71 5.27 14.59
C THR A 165 27.08 5.58 13.99
N GLY A 166 27.36 6.87 13.82
CA GLY A 166 28.66 7.33 13.38
C GLY A 166 29.74 6.76 14.28
N ILE A 167 30.75 6.14 13.68
CA ILE A 167 32.02 5.92 14.35
C ILE A 167 32.74 7.26 14.27
N GLU A 168 32.71 7.99 15.37
CA GLU A 168 33.75 8.95 15.70
C GLU A 168 35.06 8.19 15.87
N ASN A 169 36.09 8.63 15.14
CA ASN A 169 37.50 8.65 15.54
C ASN A 169 38.20 9.73 14.72
#